data_AF-A0A7Y8MPK7-F1
#
_entry.id   AF-A0A7Y8MPK7-F1
#
_cell.length_a   1.000
_cell.length_b   1.000
_cell.length_c   1.000
_cell.angle_alpha   90.00
_cell.angle_beta   90.00
_cell.angle_gamma   90.00
#
_symmetry.space_group_name_H-M   'P 1'
#
loop_
_entity.id
_entity.type
_entity.pdbx_description
1 polymer ?
#
loop_
_entity_poly.entity_id
_entity_poly.type
_entity_poly.pdbx_seq_one_letter_code
_entity_poly.pdbx_strand_id
1 'polypeptide(L)'
;MSTNIQQWDVEDPKFWESTGKRIANRNLWISIPSLLLGFAIWLMWGIITVQMLNLGFPFTKEDMFSLTAIAGLSGATLRIPSSFFIRIAGGRNAIFLTTALLMIPAIGTGIALQDKETPLWVFQLLALLSGIGGGNFACSM
;
A
#
# COMPACT_ATOMS: atom_id res chain seq x y z
N MET A 1 -3.89 4.48 30.46
CA MET A 1 -5.01 4.54 29.49
C MET A 1 -5.00 3.22 28.73
N SER A 2 -6.13 2.49 28.66
CA SER A 2 -6.20 1.24 27.88
C SER A 2 -5.87 1.53 26.41
N THR A 3 -4.95 0.76 25.84
CA THR A 3 -4.54 0.86 24.43
C THR A 3 -5.64 0.39 23.46
N ASN A 4 -6.59 -0.41 23.94
CA ASN A 4 -7.69 -0.98 23.17
C ASN A 4 -9.04 -0.40 23.61
N ILE A 5 -9.92 -0.15 22.64
CA ILE A 5 -11.27 0.37 22.86
C ILE A 5 -12.17 -0.81 23.21
N GLN A 6 -12.77 -0.78 24.41
CA GLN A 6 -13.67 -1.83 24.89
C GLN A 6 -15.15 -1.51 24.60
N GLN A 7 -15.51 -0.22 24.57
CA GLN A 7 -16.86 0.26 24.27
C GLN A 7 -16.79 1.24 23.09
N TRP A 8 -17.55 0.96 22.03
CA TRP A 8 -17.60 1.76 20.82
C TRP A 8 -19.03 1.81 20.28
N ASP A 9 -19.81 2.78 20.78
CA ASP A 9 -21.22 2.97 20.41
C ASP A 9 -21.40 4.30 19.68
N VAL A 10 -21.12 4.30 18.37
CA VAL A 10 -21.15 5.51 17.54
C VAL A 10 -22.56 6.06 17.28
N GLU A 11 -23.59 5.24 17.51
CA GLU A 11 -24.99 5.61 17.29
C GLU A 11 -25.57 6.37 18.49
N ASP A 12 -24.97 6.28 19.68
CA ASP A 12 -25.32 7.16 20.82
C ASP A 12 -24.74 8.57 20.60
N PRO A 13 -25.60 9.61 20.45
CA PRO A 13 -25.13 10.98 20.24
C PRO A 13 -24.26 11.52 21.38
N LYS A 14 -24.49 11.08 22.64
CA LYS A 14 -23.69 11.52 23.79
C LYS A 14 -22.28 10.92 23.73
N PHE A 15 -22.15 9.65 23.41
CA PHE A 15 -20.86 9.01 23.20
C PHE A 15 -20.12 9.64 22.01
N TRP A 16 -20.81 9.87 20.89
CA TRP A 16 -20.21 10.43 19.69
C TRP A 16 -19.60 11.81 19.94
N GLU A 17 -20.36 12.75 20.51
CA GLU A 17 -19.88 14.11 20.74
C GLU A 17 -18.83 14.20 21.86
N SER A 18 -18.90 13.34 22.88
CA SER A 18 -17.91 13.34 23.96
C SER A 18 -16.59 12.64 23.61
N THR A 19 -16.65 11.53 22.86
CA THR A 19 -15.52 10.61 22.70
C THR A 19 -15.36 10.11 21.27
N GLY A 20 -16.42 9.53 20.68
CA GLY A 20 -16.36 8.80 19.40
C GLY A 20 -15.80 9.63 18.25
N LYS A 21 -16.31 10.85 18.08
CA LYS A 21 -15.93 11.78 17.01
C LYS A 21 -14.44 12.11 17.00
N ARG A 22 -13.85 12.36 18.17
CA ARG A 22 -12.42 12.69 18.27
C ARG A 22 -11.54 11.51 17.85
N ILE A 23 -11.91 10.30 18.28
CA ILE A 23 -11.16 9.08 17.97
C ILE A 23 -11.31 8.72 16.48
N ALA A 24 -12.54 8.78 15.95
CA ALA A 24 -12.83 8.50 14.55
C ALA A 24 -12.06 9.46 13.62
N ASN A 25 -12.10 10.77 13.91
CA ASN A 25 -11.36 11.76 13.12
C ASN A 25 -9.85 11.51 13.17
N ARG A 26 -9.28 11.19 14.33
CA ARG A 26 -7.85 10.86 14.44
C ARG A 26 -7.49 9.66 13.57
N ASN A 27 -8.28 8.59 13.62
CA ASN A 27 -8.04 7.39 12.81
C ASN A 27 -8.16 7.70 11.31
N LEU A 28 -9.17 8.49 10.92
CA LEU A 28 -9.38 8.91 9.54
C LEU A 28 -8.19 9.72 9.00
N TRP A 29 -7.70 10.70 9.77
CA TRP A 29 -6.54 11.51 9.40
C TRP A 29 -5.23 10.70 9.28
N ILE A 30 -5.13 9.55 9.94
CA ILE A 30 -4.00 8.62 9.76
C ILE A 30 -4.23 7.70 8.57
N SER A 31 -5.47 7.24 8.36
CA SER A 31 -5.81 6.32 7.28
C SER A 31 -5.65 6.97 5.90
N ILE A 32 -6.10 8.22 5.72
CA ILE A 32 -6.02 8.95 4.44
C ILE A 32 -4.59 8.98 3.85
N PRO A 33 -3.56 9.52 4.53
CA PRO A 33 -2.21 9.56 3.99
C PRO A 33 -1.62 8.15 3.83
N SER A 34 -1.97 7.21 4.70
CA SER A 34 -1.52 5.81 4.60
C SER A 34 -2.05 5.14 3.33
N LEU A 35 -3.33 5.35 3.01
CA LEU A 35 -3.96 4.84 1.80
C LEU A 35 -3.43 5.55 0.55
N LEU A 36 -3.24 6.86 0.61
CA LEU A 36 -2.61 7.64 -0.46
C LEU A 36 -1.25 7.06 -0.85
N LEU A 37 -0.38 6.81 0.14
CA LEU A 37 0.92 6.18 -0.08
C LEU A 37 0.79 4.77 -0.66
N GLY A 38 -0.20 4.00 -0.22
CA GLY A 38 -0.56 2.72 -0.81
C GLY A 38 -0.80 2.80 -2.31
N PHE A 39 -1.64 3.72 -2.76
CA PHE A 39 -1.89 3.93 -4.19
C PHE A 39 -0.68 4.48 -4.94
N ALA A 40 0.04 5.44 -4.35
CA ALA A 40 1.22 6.03 -4.98
C ALA A 40 2.28 4.97 -5.31
N ILE A 41 2.59 4.09 -4.35
CA ILE A 41 3.60 3.03 -4.50
C ILE A 41 3.08 1.90 -5.39
N TRP A 42 1.78 1.60 -5.34
CA TRP A 42 1.20 0.58 -6.22
C TRP A 42 1.23 1.01 -7.69
N LEU A 43 0.88 2.27 -7.98
CA LEU A 43 0.70 2.77 -9.34
C LEU A 43 1.95 3.44 -9.95
N MET A 44 3.05 3.58 -9.20
CA MET A 44 4.28 4.23 -9.68
C MET A 44 4.85 3.59 -10.96
N TRP A 45 4.59 2.31 -11.21
CA TRP A 45 5.08 1.60 -12.40
C TRP A 45 4.62 2.21 -13.71
N GLY A 46 3.46 2.87 -13.74
CA GLY A 46 2.97 3.55 -14.94
C GLY A 46 3.90 4.65 -15.44
N ILE A 47 4.57 5.36 -14.53
CA ILE A 47 5.55 6.40 -14.90
C ILE A 47 6.97 5.85 -14.96
N ILE A 48 7.35 4.96 -14.04
CA ILE A 48 8.72 4.41 -13.95
C ILE A 48 9.09 3.67 -15.23
N THR A 49 8.20 2.81 -15.72
CA THR A 49 8.44 2.01 -16.94
C THR A 49 8.72 2.87 -18.17
N VAL A 50 7.98 3.98 -18.32
CA VAL A 50 8.20 4.96 -19.39
C VAL A 50 9.58 5.62 -19.23
N GLN A 51 9.95 6.01 -18.02
CA GLN A 51 11.25 6.65 -17.78
C GLN A 51 12.43 5.68 -17.93
N MET A 52 12.27 4.40 -17.57
CA MET A 52 13.30 3.38 -17.80
C MET A 52 13.64 3.27 -19.30
N LEU A 53 12.63 3.28 -20.18
CA LEU A 53 12.85 3.29 -21.63
C LEU A 53 13.57 4.57 -22.09
N ASN A 54 13.15 5.75 -21.60
CA ASN A 54 13.77 7.03 -21.95
C ASN A 54 15.24 7.11 -21.49
N LEU A 55 15.57 6.48 -20.36
CA LEU A 55 16.92 6.44 -19.80
C LEU A 55 17.79 5.32 -20.37
N GLY A 56 17.25 4.50 -21.30
CA GLY A 56 17.98 3.45 -22.00
C GLY A 56 18.28 2.22 -21.15
N PHE A 57 17.36 1.80 -20.27
CA PHE A 57 17.42 0.47 -19.67
C PHE A 57 17.32 -0.62 -20.77
N PRO A 58 18.04 -1.75 -20.65
CA PRO A 58 18.15 -2.76 -21.70
C PRO A 58 16.93 -3.72 -21.73
N PHE A 59 15.72 -3.20 -21.60
CA PHE A 59 14.49 -3.98 -21.57
C PHE A 59 13.56 -3.63 -22.73
N THR A 60 12.77 -4.61 -23.15
CA THR A 60 11.77 -4.42 -24.21
C THR A 60 10.54 -3.68 -23.68
N LYS A 61 9.68 -3.21 -24.58
CA LYS A 61 8.41 -2.59 -24.17
C LYS A 61 7.49 -3.60 -23.51
N GLU A 62 7.50 -4.83 -24.00
CA GLU A 62 6.75 -5.97 -23.48
C GLU A 62 7.15 -6.26 -22.02
N ASP A 63 8.45 -6.23 -21.71
CA ASP A 63 8.95 -6.37 -20.34
C ASP A 63 8.42 -5.26 -19.42
N MET A 64 8.43 -4.01 -19.90
CA MET A 64 7.91 -2.87 -19.16
C MET A 64 6.39 -2.96 -18.90
N PHE A 65 5.62 -3.39 -19.89
CA PHE A 65 4.19 -3.68 -19.69
C PHE A 65 3.97 -4.79 -18.65
N SER A 66 4.83 -5.81 -18.62
CA SER A 66 4.74 -6.90 -17.64
C SER A 66 4.85 -6.39 -16.20
N LEU A 67 5.69 -5.38 -15.92
CA LEU A 67 5.83 -4.80 -14.58
C LEU A 67 4.52 -4.17 -14.09
N THR A 68 3.85 -3.41 -14.95
CA THR A 68 2.56 -2.79 -14.62
C THR A 68 1.48 -3.86 -14.43
N ALA A 69 1.47 -4.89 -15.27
CA ALA A 69 0.53 -6.01 -15.18
C ALA A 69 0.72 -6.81 -13.88
N ILE A 70 1.97 -7.10 -13.49
CA ILE A 70 2.31 -7.80 -12.24
C ILE A 70 1.83 -7.00 -11.03
N ALA A 71 2.11 -5.69 -10.99
CA ALA A 71 1.64 -4.84 -9.91
C ALA A 71 0.10 -4.84 -9.83
N GLY A 72 -0.58 -4.70 -10.97
CA GLY A 72 -2.05 -4.73 -11.04
C GLY A 72 -2.64 -6.05 -10.55
N LEU A 73 -2.12 -7.18 -11.02
CA LEU A 73 -2.53 -8.52 -10.61
C LEU A 73 -2.32 -8.73 -9.11
N SER A 74 -1.12 -8.44 -8.61
CA SER A 74 -0.78 -8.57 -7.19
C SER A 74 -1.71 -7.75 -6.30
N GLY A 75 -1.96 -6.48 -6.67
CA GLY A 75 -2.86 -5.61 -5.92
C GLY A 75 -4.29 -6.14 -5.88
N ALA A 76 -4.82 -6.64 -6.98
CA ALA A 76 -6.15 -7.24 -7.01
C ALA A 76 -6.22 -8.51 -6.14
N THR A 77 -5.22 -9.39 -6.25
CA THR A 77 -5.14 -10.63 -5.46
C THR A 77 -5.03 -10.35 -3.98
N LEU A 78 -4.18 -9.40 -3.58
CA LEU A 78 -3.91 -9.09 -2.17
C LEU A 78 -5.07 -8.42 -1.44
N ARG A 79 -6.10 -7.92 -2.15
CA ARG A 79 -7.34 -7.45 -1.51
C ARG A 79 -8.04 -8.53 -0.70
N ILE A 80 -8.05 -9.77 -1.20
CA ILE A 80 -8.72 -10.90 -0.53
C ILE A 80 -8.08 -11.15 0.84
N PRO A 81 -6.78 -11.48 0.96
CA PRO A 81 -6.15 -11.70 2.26
C PRO A 81 -6.16 -10.45 3.15
N SER A 82 -5.98 -9.25 2.56
CA SER A 82 -5.95 -7.99 3.34
C SER A 82 -7.26 -7.72 4.07
N SER A 83 -8.41 -8.10 3.48
CA SER A 83 -9.72 -7.95 4.14
C SER A 83 -9.83 -8.69 5.48
N PHE A 84 -9.05 -9.76 5.68
CA PHE A 84 -9.04 -10.53 6.93
C PHE A 84 -8.08 -9.93 7.98
N PHE A 85 -7.13 -9.07 7.59
CA PHE A 85 -6.13 -8.53 8.51
C PHE A 85 -6.71 -7.62 9.59
N ILE A 86 -7.76 -6.83 9.29
CA ILE A 86 -8.43 -6.02 10.32
C ILE A 86 -8.95 -6.93 11.43
N ARG A 87 -9.58 -8.06 11.08
CA ARG A 87 -10.16 -8.99 12.05
C ARG A 87 -9.10 -9.68 12.90
N ILE A 88 -7.95 -10.00 12.32
CA ILE A 88 -6.88 -10.74 13.00
C ILE A 88 -5.99 -9.81 13.84
N ALA A 89 -5.56 -8.68 13.28
CA ALA A 89 -4.56 -7.80 13.87
C ALA A 89 -5.13 -6.50 14.46
N GLY A 90 -6.39 -6.16 14.16
CA GLY A 90 -7.00 -4.87 14.46
C GLY A 90 -6.56 -3.77 13.49
N GLY A 91 -7.42 -2.76 13.27
CA GLY A 91 -7.20 -1.71 12.28
C GLY A 91 -5.89 -0.93 12.46
N ARG A 92 -5.50 -0.62 13.71
CA ARG A 92 -4.23 0.10 13.99
C ARG A 92 -3.01 -0.68 13.48
N ASN A 93 -2.91 -1.96 13.83
CA ASN A 93 -1.74 -2.76 13.50
C ASN A 93 -1.75 -3.13 12.01
N ALA A 94 -2.94 -3.35 11.43
CA ALA A 94 -3.10 -3.59 10.00
C ALA A 94 -2.56 -2.39 9.20
N ILE A 95 -3.02 -1.16 9.48
CA ILE A 95 -2.54 0.06 8.81
C ILE A 95 -1.03 0.23 9.01
N PHE A 96 -0.53 0.10 10.26
CA PHE A 96 0.90 0.24 10.52
C PHE A 96 1.75 -0.75 9.72
N LEU A 97 1.42 -2.04 9.80
CA LEU A 97 2.18 -3.10 9.13
C LEU A 97 2.16 -2.91 7.63
N THR A 98 0.98 -2.71 7.05
CA THR A 98 0.88 -2.66 5.61
C THR A 98 1.46 -1.39 5.01
N THR A 99 1.39 -0.24 5.71
CA THR A 99 2.09 0.97 5.29
C THR A 99 3.60 0.83 5.45
N ALA A 100 4.09 0.20 6.53
CA ALA A 100 5.52 -0.02 6.72
C ALA A 100 6.12 -0.96 5.67
N LEU A 101 5.39 -2.02 5.28
CA LEU A 101 5.83 -2.96 4.25
C LEU A 101 6.04 -2.29 2.89
N LEU A 102 5.34 -1.19 2.59
CA LEU A 102 5.51 -0.45 1.34
C LEU A 102 6.86 0.26 1.22
N MET A 103 7.59 0.44 2.33
CA MET A 103 8.97 0.94 2.27
C MET A 103 9.87 0.00 1.46
N ILE A 104 9.60 -1.32 1.48
CA ILE A 104 10.39 -2.32 0.75
C ILE A 104 10.33 -2.06 -0.77
N PRO A 105 9.16 -2.07 -1.44
CA PRO A 105 9.12 -1.79 -2.87
C PRO A 105 9.50 -0.34 -3.21
N ALA A 106 9.23 0.64 -2.35
CA ALA A 106 9.58 2.03 -2.63
C ALA A 106 11.10 2.26 -2.62
N ILE A 107 11.78 1.88 -1.54
CA ILE A 107 13.23 2.03 -1.40
C ILE A 107 13.95 1.06 -2.34
N GLY A 108 13.48 -0.19 -2.42
CA GLY A 108 14.06 -1.21 -3.29
C GLY A 108 14.04 -0.79 -4.76
N THR A 109 12.94 -0.21 -5.24
CA THR A 109 12.86 0.36 -6.60
C THR A 109 13.82 1.54 -6.76
N GLY A 110 13.89 2.43 -5.78
CA GLY A 110 14.84 3.56 -5.80
C GLY A 110 16.31 3.14 -5.87
N ILE A 111 16.67 2.02 -5.24
CA ILE A 111 18.03 1.44 -5.32
C ILE A 111 18.23 0.74 -6.67
N ALA A 112 17.30 -0.13 -7.07
CA ALA A 112 17.37 -0.90 -8.32
C ALA A 112 17.50 0.00 -9.57
N LEU A 113 16.87 1.18 -9.56
CA LEU A 113 16.94 2.14 -10.66
C LEU A 113 18.30 2.85 -10.79
N GLN A 114 19.22 2.70 -9.83
CA GLN A 114 20.55 3.31 -9.90
C GLN A 114 21.51 2.57 -10.82
N ASP A 115 21.21 1.30 -11.14
CA ASP A 115 22.04 0.44 -11.99
C ASP A 115 21.20 -0.17 -13.12
N LYS A 116 21.61 0.09 -14.37
CA LYS A 116 20.94 -0.42 -15.58
C LYS A 116 21.18 -1.90 -15.81
N GLU A 117 22.20 -2.47 -15.19
CA GLU A 117 22.49 -3.91 -15.22
C GLU A 117 21.63 -4.70 -14.22
N THR A 118 20.84 -4.02 -13.39
CA THR A 118 19.89 -4.68 -12.49
C THR A 118 18.95 -5.58 -13.30
N PRO A 119 18.86 -6.89 -13.00
CA PRO A 119 18.11 -7.81 -13.84
C PRO A 119 16.59 -7.60 -13.73
N LEU A 120 15.86 -7.88 -14.82
CA LEU A 120 14.41 -7.65 -14.92
C LEU A 120 13.60 -8.26 -13.77
N TRP A 121 13.98 -9.45 -13.30
CA TRP A 121 13.26 -10.15 -12.24
C TRP A 121 13.24 -9.37 -10.91
N VAL A 122 14.25 -8.53 -10.65
CA VAL A 122 14.27 -7.66 -9.46
C VAL A 122 13.16 -6.63 -9.56
N PHE A 123 13.00 -6.00 -10.72
CA PHE A 123 11.89 -5.07 -10.96
C PHE A 123 10.54 -5.79 -10.92
N GLN A 124 10.43 -7.01 -11.45
CA GLN A 124 9.21 -7.82 -11.38
C GLN A 124 8.84 -8.16 -9.92
N LEU A 125 9.82 -8.50 -9.09
CA LEU A 125 9.62 -8.75 -7.66
C LEU A 125 9.17 -7.48 -6.93
N LEU A 126 9.80 -6.34 -7.20
CA LEU A 126 9.42 -5.06 -6.61
C LEU A 126 8.02 -4.62 -7.06
N ALA A 127 7.64 -4.92 -8.32
CA ALA A 127 6.29 -4.69 -8.83
C ALA A 127 5.26 -5.60 -8.15
N LEU A 128 5.60 -6.87 -7.93
CA LEU A 128 4.78 -7.80 -7.18
C LEU A 128 4.56 -7.28 -5.75
N LEU A 129 5.63 -6.85 -5.06
CA LEU A 129 5.57 -6.35 -3.69
C LEU A 129 4.83 -5.00 -3.58
N SER A 130 4.89 -4.13 -4.60
CA SER A 130 4.13 -2.87 -4.59
C SER A 130 2.61 -3.10 -4.61
N GLY A 131 2.16 -4.29 -5.05
CA GLY A 131 0.77 -4.74 -4.96
C GLY A 131 0.20 -4.74 -3.53
N ILE A 132 1.04 -4.79 -2.48
CA ILE A 132 0.59 -4.58 -1.09
C ILE A 132 -0.23 -3.29 -0.98
N GLY A 133 0.16 -2.24 -1.71
CA GLY A 133 -0.53 -0.95 -1.69
C GLY A 133 -1.96 -1.04 -2.25
N GLY A 134 -2.19 -1.90 -3.24
CA GLY A 134 -3.52 -2.19 -3.78
C GLY A 134 -4.38 -3.06 -2.85
N GLY A 135 -3.75 -3.92 -2.05
CA GLY A 135 -4.40 -4.68 -0.97
C GLY A 135 -4.86 -3.79 0.19
N ASN A 136 -4.10 -2.75 0.53
CA ASN A 136 -4.39 -1.83 1.64
C ASN A 136 -5.76 -1.16 1.56
N PHE A 137 -6.30 -0.99 0.36
CA PHE A 137 -7.65 -0.49 0.16
C PHE A 137 -8.69 -1.31 0.94
N ALA A 138 -8.54 -2.64 0.98
CA ALA A 138 -9.48 -3.54 1.64
C ALA A 138 -9.38 -3.55 3.18
N CYS A 139 -8.33 -2.95 3.75
CA CYS A 139 -8.09 -2.95 5.19
C CYS A 139 -7.85 -1.55 5.81
N SER A 140 -8.07 -0.48 5.06
CA SER A 140 -7.92 0.92 5.50
C SER A 140 -9.25 1.68 5.61
N MET A 141 -10.33 1.08 5.12
CA MET A 141 -11.71 1.58 5.20
C MET A 141 -12.50 0.83 6.26
#